data_AF-A0A370FIW3-F1
#
_entry.id   AF-A0A370FIW3-F1
#
_cell.length_a   1.000
_cell.length_b   1.000
_cell.length_c   1.000
_cell.angle_alpha   90.00
_cell.angle_beta   90.00
_cell.angle_gamma   90.00
#
_symmetry.space_group_name_H-M   'P 1'
#
loop_
_entity.id
_entity.type
_entity.pdbx_description
1 polymer ?
#
loop_
_entity_poly.entity_id
_entity_poly.type
_entity_poly.pdbx_seq_one_letter_code
_entity_poly.pdbx_strand_id
1 'polypeptide(L)'
;MTMPSTISVPQGGFRYLPGGFQYSAAVVAEPGFVIERAVFDAALPLEEGFARIEAHLRALGRPMAALCACELRSPAPLTEADFVSFNRRYVQPLEQWGIYLDGANPVARCNLVPADRPPKTVVFHAFSYTRPTAVAQQRPDFVTSGAAECPDRPGYRDAIVRLGETSPDALCEKLAFALGDLESRFAPLGVGWADVKELNLYSVHDLHRPLLQGLSSRAGADCAVTCHAVRPPVVDLEIELDARRHGSALLLPRTPG
;
A
#
# COMPACT_ATOMS: atom_id res chain seq x y z
N MET A 1 2.88 -25.34 -7.70
CA MET A 1 3.22 -23.94 -8.01
C MET A 1 4.21 -23.49 -6.96
N THR A 2 5.40 -23.04 -7.36
CA THR A 2 6.40 -22.47 -6.46
C THR A 2 5.80 -21.22 -5.82
N MET A 3 5.76 -21.13 -4.49
CA MET A 3 5.32 -19.89 -3.84
C MET A 3 6.24 -18.75 -4.29
N PRO A 4 5.71 -17.57 -4.65
CA PRO A 4 6.54 -16.45 -5.06
C PRO A 4 7.48 -16.09 -3.91
N SER A 5 8.79 -16.13 -4.18
CA SER A 5 9.81 -15.72 -3.22
C SER A 5 10.00 -14.21 -3.28
N THR A 6 10.36 -13.61 -2.16
CA THR A 6 10.73 -12.18 -2.12
C THR A 6 12.04 -11.93 -2.86
N ILE A 7 12.21 -10.71 -3.39
CA ILE A 7 13.42 -10.24 -4.06
C ILE A 7 14.06 -9.13 -3.22
N SER A 8 15.35 -9.25 -2.88
CA SER A 8 16.05 -8.25 -2.07
C SER A 8 16.41 -7.00 -2.87
N VAL A 9 16.36 -5.85 -2.19
CA VAL A 9 16.82 -4.53 -2.66
C VAL A 9 17.92 -4.06 -1.71
N PRO A 10 19.18 -4.54 -1.86
CA PRO A 10 20.22 -4.34 -0.86
C PRO A 10 20.52 -2.87 -0.56
N GLN A 11 20.55 -2.01 -1.59
CA GLN A 11 20.77 -0.56 -1.38
C GLN A 11 19.60 0.09 -0.62
N GLY A 12 18.41 -0.49 -0.77
CA GLY A 12 17.18 -0.07 -0.10
C GLY A 12 17.01 -0.63 1.30
N GLY A 13 17.71 -1.68 1.72
CA GLY A 13 17.55 -2.28 3.06
C GLY A 13 16.21 -2.98 3.29
N PHE A 14 15.57 -3.48 2.22
CA PHE A 14 14.35 -4.27 2.29
C PHE A 14 14.32 -5.34 1.19
N ARG A 15 13.35 -6.24 1.26
CA ARG A 15 12.97 -7.15 0.17
C ARG A 15 11.48 -7.03 -0.11
N TYR A 16 11.07 -7.32 -1.35
CA TYR A 16 9.69 -7.16 -1.79
C TYR A 16 9.10 -8.45 -2.35
N LEU A 17 7.80 -8.62 -2.21
CA LEU A 17 7.02 -9.64 -2.90
C LEU A 17 6.60 -9.07 -4.27
N PRO A 18 6.97 -9.70 -5.40
CA PRO A 18 6.60 -9.20 -6.72
C PRO A 18 5.08 -9.02 -6.88
N GLY A 19 4.70 -7.99 -7.66
CA GLY A 19 3.34 -7.69 -8.06
C GLY A 19 3.29 -7.33 -9.55
N GLY A 20 2.30 -6.53 -9.95
CA GLY A 20 2.29 -5.94 -11.29
C GLY A 20 3.38 -4.87 -11.49
N PHE A 21 3.50 -4.35 -12.71
CA PHE A 21 4.49 -3.32 -13.01
C PHE A 21 4.26 -2.01 -12.21
N GLN A 22 3.02 -1.80 -11.77
CA GLN A 22 2.61 -0.60 -11.04
C GLN A 22 3.11 -0.53 -9.59
N TYR A 23 3.32 -1.66 -8.91
CA TYR A 23 3.74 -1.77 -7.50
C TYR A 23 4.07 -3.23 -7.13
N SER A 24 4.89 -3.42 -6.10
CA SER A 24 5.08 -4.73 -5.47
C SER A 24 3.83 -5.13 -4.66
N ALA A 25 3.59 -6.42 -4.39
CA ALA A 25 2.46 -6.83 -3.57
C ALA A 25 2.65 -6.49 -2.08
N ALA A 26 3.91 -6.50 -1.61
CA ALA A 26 4.31 -6.11 -0.27
C ALA A 26 5.84 -5.90 -0.16
N VAL A 27 6.28 -5.25 0.91
CA VAL A 27 7.68 -5.08 1.28
C VAL A 27 7.92 -5.47 2.74
N VAL A 28 9.12 -5.95 3.06
CA VAL A 28 9.56 -6.26 4.42
C VAL A 28 11.00 -5.79 4.62
N ALA A 29 11.28 -5.12 5.74
CA ALA A 29 12.61 -4.62 6.07
C ALA A 29 13.60 -5.78 6.25
N GLU A 30 14.83 -5.58 5.77
CA GLU A 30 15.93 -6.51 6.02
C GLU A 30 16.49 -6.29 7.44
N PRO A 31 17.20 -7.28 8.02
CA PRO A 31 17.86 -7.12 9.31
C PRO A 31 18.75 -5.85 9.36
N GLY A 32 18.65 -5.12 10.46
CA GLY A 32 19.35 -3.83 10.63
C GLY A 32 18.59 -2.62 10.08
N PHE A 33 17.39 -2.81 9.53
CA PHE A 33 16.52 -1.74 9.08
C PHE A 33 15.15 -1.78 9.75
N VAL A 34 14.54 -0.61 9.86
CA VAL A 34 13.12 -0.40 10.21
C VAL A 34 12.46 0.41 9.11
N ILE A 35 11.14 0.33 9.01
CA ILE A 35 10.34 1.17 8.11
C ILE A 35 9.84 2.38 8.90
N GLU A 36 10.06 3.57 8.36
CA GLU A 36 9.53 4.84 8.87
C GLU A 36 8.48 5.36 7.88
N ARG A 37 7.27 5.65 8.38
CA ARG A 37 6.18 6.23 7.60
C ARG A 37 6.19 7.75 7.71
N ALA A 38 6.26 8.47 6.60
CA ALA A 38 6.19 9.92 6.55
C ALA A 38 4.89 10.39 5.89
N VAL A 39 4.08 11.13 6.64
CA VAL A 39 2.80 11.69 6.17
C VAL A 39 3.02 13.16 5.83
N PHE A 40 2.53 13.61 4.67
CA PHE A 40 2.56 15.04 4.35
C PHE A 40 1.45 15.78 5.11
N ASP A 41 1.79 16.89 5.79
CA ASP A 41 0.79 17.76 6.42
C ASP A 41 -0.22 18.34 5.42
N ALA A 42 0.22 18.57 4.18
CA ALA A 42 -0.64 18.86 3.05
C ALA A 42 -0.28 17.91 1.90
N ALA A 43 -1.27 17.20 1.36
CA ALA A 43 -1.04 16.32 0.23
C ALA A 43 -0.48 17.09 -0.97
N LEU A 44 0.49 16.51 -1.66
CA LEU A 44 1.24 17.15 -2.74
C LEU A 44 0.93 16.49 -4.09
N PRO A 45 0.80 17.25 -5.20
CA PRO A 45 0.79 16.67 -6.54
C PRO A 45 1.99 15.73 -6.77
N LEU A 46 1.83 14.74 -7.65
CA LEU A 46 2.85 13.69 -7.86
C LEU A 46 4.28 14.19 -8.04
N GLU A 47 4.48 15.16 -8.94
CA GLU A 47 5.81 15.71 -9.24
C GLU A 47 6.44 16.36 -7.99
N GLU A 48 5.69 17.24 -7.32
CA GLU A 48 6.12 17.89 -6.07
C GLU A 48 6.36 16.87 -4.95
N GLY A 49 5.51 15.83 -4.85
CA GLY A 49 5.63 14.76 -3.88
C GLY A 49 6.91 13.95 -4.07
N PHE A 50 7.22 13.53 -5.31
CA PHE A 50 8.48 12.85 -5.60
C PHE A 50 9.70 13.73 -5.30
N ALA A 51 9.68 15.01 -5.71
CA ALA A 51 10.75 15.95 -5.39
C ALA A 51 10.94 16.11 -3.87
N ARG A 52 9.84 16.12 -3.10
CA ARG A 52 9.88 16.22 -1.65
C ARG A 52 10.39 14.94 -0.98
N ILE A 53 10.04 13.77 -1.50
CA ILE A 53 10.58 12.47 -1.07
C ILE A 53 12.09 12.43 -1.30
N GLU A 54 12.55 12.84 -2.48
CA GLU A 54 13.97 12.89 -2.83
C GLU A 54 14.77 13.81 -1.90
N ALA A 55 14.26 15.02 -1.66
CA ALA A 55 14.88 15.96 -0.72
C ALA A 55 14.93 15.39 0.71
N HIS A 56 13.85 14.73 1.17
CA HIS A 56 13.78 14.12 2.50
C HIS A 56 14.80 12.98 2.65
N LEU A 57 14.85 12.05 1.69
CA LEU A 57 15.79 10.93 1.73
C LEU A 57 17.24 11.41 1.65
N ARG A 58 17.55 12.42 0.81
CA ARG A 58 18.88 13.04 0.76
C ARG A 58 19.28 13.68 2.07
N ALA A 59 18.38 14.41 2.72
CA ALA A 59 18.64 15.04 4.02
C ALA A 59 18.95 14.00 5.11
N LEU A 60 18.38 12.80 5.01
CA LEU A 60 18.67 11.67 5.88
C LEU A 60 19.88 10.83 5.45
N GLY A 61 20.57 11.21 4.37
CA GLY A 61 21.67 10.42 3.79
C GLY A 61 21.23 9.03 3.28
N ARG A 62 19.94 8.87 2.95
CA ARG A 62 19.40 7.62 2.42
C ARG A 62 19.38 7.64 0.89
N PRO A 63 19.69 6.51 0.22
CA PRO A 63 19.54 6.41 -1.23
C PRO A 63 18.06 6.44 -1.60
N MET A 64 17.74 6.83 -2.85
CA MET A 64 16.36 6.81 -3.34
C MET A 64 15.74 5.41 -3.27
N ALA A 65 16.56 4.38 -3.49
CA ALA A 65 16.19 2.97 -3.35
C ALA A 65 15.70 2.60 -1.94
N ALA A 66 15.81 3.45 -0.92
CA ALA A 66 15.21 3.22 0.39
C ALA A 66 13.69 3.44 0.42
N LEU A 67 13.11 4.12 -0.57
CA LEU A 67 11.65 4.24 -0.74
C LEU A 67 11.04 2.86 -0.96
N CYS A 68 10.14 2.44 -0.08
CA CYS A 68 9.57 1.08 -0.10
C CYS A 68 8.05 1.06 -0.20
N ALA A 69 7.34 2.15 0.12
CA ALA A 69 5.90 2.24 -0.14
C ALA A 69 5.42 3.67 -0.42
N CYS A 70 4.34 3.78 -1.20
CA CYS A 70 3.68 5.04 -1.53
C CYS A 70 2.18 4.98 -1.21
N GLU A 71 1.63 6.05 -0.64
CA GLU A 71 0.20 6.20 -0.40
C GLU A 71 -0.33 7.39 -1.19
N LEU A 72 -1.16 7.11 -2.19
CA LEU A 72 -1.71 8.10 -3.11
C LEU A 72 -3.19 8.36 -2.83
N ARG A 73 -3.66 9.54 -3.25
CA ARG A 73 -5.08 9.87 -3.36
C ARG A 73 -5.39 10.33 -4.77
N SER A 74 -6.44 9.77 -5.37
CA SER A 74 -6.89 10.06 -6.72
C SER A 74 -8.19 10.87 -6.73
N PRO A 75 -8.44 11.68 -7.78
CA PRO A 75 -9.64 12.52 -7.89
C PRO A 75 -10.93 11.71 -8.06
N ALA A 76 -10.84 10.57 -8.73
CA ALA A 76 -11.95 9.67 -9.03
C ALA A 76 -11.41 8.25 -9.29
N PRO A 77 -12.25 7.20 -9.24
CA PRO A 77 -11.86 5.88 -9.69
C PRO A 77 -11.56 5.89 -11.20
N LEU A 78 -10.60 5.10 -11.62
CA LEU A 78 -10.11 5.02 -12.99
C LEU A 78 -10.65 3.76 -13.67
N THR A 79 -10.90 3.85 -14.98
CA THR A 79 -11.04 2.63 -15.78
C THR A 79 -9.73 1.85 -15.75
N GLU A 80 -9.74 0.55 -16.08
CA GLU A 80 -8.50 -0.23 -16.12
C GLU A 80 -7.47 0.36 -17.12
N ALA A 81 -7.95 0.84 -18.28
CA ALA A 81 -7.10 1.49 -19.27
C ALA A 81 -6.48 2.81 -18.76
N ASP A 82 -7.26 3.62 -18.05
CA ASP A 82 -6.78 4.85 -17.43
C ASP A 82 -5.82 4.56 -16.26
N PHE A 83 -6.09 3.50 -15.49
CA PHE A 83 -5.22 3.04 -14.42
C PHE A 83 -3.85 2.60 -14.94
N VAL A 84 -3.81 1.83 -16.04
CA VAL A 84 -2.56 1.48 -16.73
C VAL A 84 -1.85 2.72 -17.24
N SER A 85 -2.56 3.64 -17.89
CA SER A 85 -2.00 4.89 -18.43
C SER A 85 -1.42 5.77 -17.33
N PHE A 86 -2.11 5.87 -16.20
CA PHE A 86 -1.63 6.53 -15.00
C PHE A 86 -0.36 5.86 -14.45
N ASN A 87 -0.37 4.54 -14.29
CA ASN A 87 0.75 3.80 -13.72
C ASN A 87 2.02 3.93 -14.55
N ARG A 88 1.91 3.99 -15.88
CA ARG A 88 3.06 4.26 -16.77
C ARG A 88 3.74 5.60 -16.49
N ARG A 89 2.99 6.62 -16.08
CA ARG A 89 3.53 7.93 -15.69
C ARG A 89 4.08 7.88 -14.26
N TYR A 90 3.38 7.21 -13.35
CA TYR A 90 3.79 7.06 -11.96
C TYR A 90 5.16 6.39 -11.80
N VAL A 91 5.47 5.38 -12.62
CA VAL A 91 6.76 4.66 -12.52
C VAL A 91 7.94 5.42 -13.10
N GLN A 92 7.73 6.50 -13.89
CA GLN A 92 8.83 7.21 -14.55
C GLN A 92 9.86 7.81 -13.56
N PRO A 93 9.46 8.50 -12.47
CA PRO A 93 10.44 8.94 -11.47
C PRO A 93 11.17 7.78 -10.78
N LEU A 94 10.49 6.65 -10.57
CA LEU A 94 11.11 5.44 -10.02
C LEU A 94 12.15 4.84 -10.97
N GLU A 95 11.88 4.88 -12.28
CA GLU A 95 12.82 4.45 -13.33
C GLU A 95 14.04 5.38 -13.39
N GLN A 96 13.82 6.70 -13.34
CA GLN A 96 14.90 7.69 -13.30
C GLN A 96 15.80 7.54 -12.06
N TRP A 97 15.25 7.09 -10.94
CA TRP A 97 16.02 6.75 -9.74
C TRP A 97 16.66 5.37 -9.78
N GLY A 98 16.44 4.57 -10.83
CA GLY A 98 16.95 3.21 -10.97
C GLY A 98 16.27 2.20 -10.03
N ILE A 99 15.07 2.51 -9.53
CA ILE A 99 14.27 1.65 -8.64
C ILE A 99 13.37 0.72 -9.46
N TYR A 100 12.72 1.25 -10.49
CA TYR A 100 11.92 0.48 -11.43
C TYR A 100 12.80 0.02 -12.60
N LEU A 101 12.98 -1.29 -12.74
CA LEU A 101 13.87 -1.89 -13.73
C LEU A 101 13.17 -3.07 -14.41
N ASP A 102 13.22 -3.11 -15.75
CA ASP A 102 12.71 -4.23 -16.56
C ASP A 102 11.26 -4.66 -16.22
N GLY A 103 10.40 -3.70 -15.87
CA GLY A 103 9.02 -3.97 -15.49
C GLY A 103 8.80 -4.36 -14.02
N ALA A 104 9.86 -4.54 -13.24
CA ALA A 104 9.80 -4.86 -11.82
C ALA A 104 9.78 -3.58 -10.97
N ASN A 105 8.74 -3.43 -10.14
CA ASN A 105 8.62 -2.33 -9.19
C ASN A 105 8.71 -2.86 -7.75
N PRO A 106 9.77 -2.53 -6.98
CA PRO A 106 9.89 -2.98 -5.60
C PRO A 106 9.02 -2.19 -4.62
N VAL A 107 8.44 -1.06 -5.04
CA VAL A 107 7.71 -0.14 -4.16
C VAL A 107 6.26 -0.60 -4.01
N ALA A 108 5.82 -0.84 -2.77
CA ALA A 108 4.44 -1.13 -2.46
C ALA A 108 3.56 0.12 -2.62
N ARG A 109 2.27 -0.05 -2.83
CA ARG A 109 1.38 1.09 -3.02
C ARG A 109 -0.06 0.82 -2.58
N CYS A 110 -0.64 1.86 -2.01
CA CYS A 110 -2.08 2.02 -1.92
C CYS A 110 -2.46 3.33 -2.64
N ASN A 111 -3.53 3.31 -3.45
CA ASN A 111 -4.04 4.48 -4.13
C ASN A 111 -5.55 4.53 -3.95
N LEU A 112 -6.07 5.59 -3.34
CA LEU A 112 -7.46 5.61 -2.86
C LEU A 112 -8.17 6.88 -3.33
N VAL A 113 -9.48 6.83 -3.43
CA VAL A 113 -10.30 7.97 -3.86
C VAL A 113 -11.13 8.46 -2.68
N PRO A 114 -10.85 9.63 -2.11
CA PRO A 114 -11.66 10.18 -1.02
C PRO A 114 -13.13 10.34 -1.42
N ALA A 115 -14.05 9.93 -0.54
CA ALA A 115 -15.48 10.10 -0.78
C ALA A 115 -15.95 11.55 -0.61
N ASP A 116 -15.31 12.28 0.31
CA ASP A 116 -15.50 13.71 0.51
C ASP A 116 -14.23 14.46 0.13
N ARG A 117 -14.40 15.62 -0.52
CA ARG A 117 -13.32 16.53 -0.94
C ARG A 117 -12.13 15.82 -1.61
N PRO A 118 -12.34 15.08 -2.72
CA PRO A 118 -11.23 14.48 -3.45
C PRO A 118 -10.29 15.56 -3.99
N PRO A 119 -8.99 15.24 -4.15
CA PRO A 119 -8.03 16.16 -4.73
C PRO A 119 -8.38 16.43 -6.20
N LYS A 120 -7.87 17.53 -6.78
CA LYS A 120 -8.07 17.86 -8.20
C LYS A 120 -7.23 17.01 -9.16
N THR A 121 -6.11 16.52 -8.66
CA THR A 121 -5.15 15.65 -9.37
C THR A 121 -4.78 14.49 -8.45
N VAL A 122 -4.03 13.51 -8.95
CA VAL A 122 -3.45 12.51 -8.07
C VAL A 122 -2.37 13.17 -7.20
N VAL A 123 -2.42 12.89 -5.90
CA VAL A 123 -1.55 13.47 -4.87
C VAL A 123 -0.92 12.38 -3.99
N PHE A 124 0.23 12.68 -3.42
CA PHE A 124 0.81 11.90 -2.32
C PHE A 124 0.18 12.29 -0.99
N HIS A 125 -0.28 11.29 -0.24
CA HIS A 125 -0.68 11.44 1.15
C HIS A 125 0.47 11.12 2.10
N ALA A 126 1.17 10.01 1.84
CA ALA A 126 2.30 9.55 2.63
C ALA A 126 3.23 8.67 1.79
N PHE A 127 4.40 8.36 2.35
CA PHE A 127 5.32 7.37 1.83
C PHE A 127 6.04 6.68 2.99
N SER A 128 6.63 5.53 2.70
CA SER A 128 7.43 4.78 3.67
C SER A 128 8.80 4.49 3.10
N TYR A 129 9.82 4.55 3.96
CA TYR A 129 11.19 4.27 3.59
C TYR A 129 11.91 3.52 4.70
N THR A 130 13.03 2.87 4.36
CA THR A 130 13.86 2.20 5.35
C THR A 130 14.88 3.14 5.99
N ARG A 131 15.12 2.91 7.28
CA ARG A 131 16.20 3.56 8.02
C ARG A 131 17.03 2.53 8.78
N PRO A 132 18.37 2.66 8.81
CA PRO A 132 19.19 1.79 9.64
C PRO A 132 18.78 1.89 11.12
N THR A 133 18.88 0.77 11.83
CA THR A 133 18.70 0.70 13.28
C THR A 133 19.77 -0.17 13.91
N ALA A 134 20.27 0.25 15.06
CA ALA A 134 21.12 -0.59 15.91
C ALA A 134 20.30 -1.49 16.86
N VAL A 135 18.98 -1.23 16.96
CA VAL A 135 18.09 -2.00 17.83
C VAL A 135 17.65 -3.26 17.10
N ALA A 136 18.06 -4.42 17.63
CA ALA A 136 17.63 -5.71 17.11
C ALA A 136 16.10 -5.84 17.14
N GLN A 137 15.51 -6.06 15.97
CA GLN A 137 14.07 -6.27 15.83
C GLN A 137 13.74 -7.75 16.01
N GLN A 138 12.79 -8.07 16.90
CA GLN A 138 12.29 -9.44 17.08
C GLN A 138 11.36 -9.87 15.94
N ARG A 139 10.70 -8.89 15.31
CA ARG A 139 9.79 -9.04 14.17
C ARG A 139 10.10 -7.95 13.16
N PRO A 140 10.14 -8.24 11.85
CA PRO A 140 10.47 -7.24 10.85
C PRO A 140 9.29 -6.28 10.63
N ASP A 141 9.61 -5.05 10.26
CA ASP A 141 8.62 -4.11 9.74
C ASP A 141 8.23 -4.50 8.32
N PHE A 142 6.97 -4.28 7.95
CA PHE A 142 6.44 -4.59 6.62
C PHE A 142 5.28 -3.68 6.24
N VAL A 143 5.04 -3.54 4.94
CA VAL A 143 3.90 -2.83 4.38
C VAL A 143 3.36 -3.63 3.19
N THR A 144 2.07 -3.91 3.15
CA THR A 144 1.43 -4.48 1.96
C THR A 144 0.91 -3.39 1.05
N SER A 145 0.86 -3.67 -0.25
CA SER A 145 0.01 -2.89 -1.17
C SER A 145 -1.46 -3.13 -0.88
N GLY A 146 -2.32 -2.33 -1.50
CA GLY A 146 -3.76 -2.56 -1.49
C GLY A 146 -4.12 -3.99 -1.93
N ALA A 147 -5.01 -4.64 -1.19
CA ALA A 147 -5.64 -5.90 -1.53
C ALA A 147 -7.14 -5.62 -1.72
N ALA A 148 -7.62 -5.74 -2.96
CA ALA A 148 -9.01 -5.47 -3.30
C ALA A 148 -9.86 -6.75 -3.32
N GLU A 149 -11.17 -6.62 -3.53
CA GLU A 149 -12.09 -7.77 -3.67
C GLU A 149 -11.97 -8.55 -5.00
N CYS A 150 -10.78 -8.56 -5.61
CA CYS A 150 -10.48 -9.25 -6.87
C CYS A 150 -8.98 -9.62 -6.96
N PRO A 151 -8.60 -10.64 -7.75
CA PRO A 151 -7.20 -10.95 -8.00
C PRO A 151 -6.45 -9.78 -8.65
N ASP A 152 -5.22 -9.51 -8.21
CA ASP A 152 -4.36 -8.45 -8.76
C ASP A 152 -3.72 -8.86 -10.11
N ARG A 153 -4.53 -8.87 -11.17
CA ARG A 153 -4.12 -9.19 -12.54
C ARG A 153 -5.04 -8.49 -13.56
N PRO A 154 -4.63 -8.36 -14.84
CA PRO A 154 -5.47 -7.76 -15.87
C PRO A 154 -6.87 -8.39 -15.96
N GLY A 155 -7.85 -7.57 -16.32
CA GLY A 155 -9.27 -7.96 -16.32
C GLY A 155 -9.91 -7.87 -14.94
N TYR A 156 -9.68 -6.75 -14.24
CA TYR A 156 -10.15 -6.57 -12.86
C TYR A 156 -11.67 -6.78 -12.77
N ARG A 157 -12.44 -6.07 -13.62
CA ARG A 157 -13.90 -6.04 -13.57
C ARG A 157 -14.54 -7.44 -13.61
N ASP A 158 -14.05 -8.30 -14.48
CA ASP A 158 -14.59 -9.66 -14.66
C ASP A 158 -14.29 -10.59 -13.48
N ALA A 159 -13.33 -10.21 -12.64
CA ALA A 159 -12.90 -10.97 -11.48
C ALA A 159 -13.33 -10.36 -10.14
N ILE A 160 -14.12 -9.27 -10.15
CA ILE A 160 -14.68 -8.66 -8.94
C ILE A 160 -15.67 -9.62 -8.30
N VAL A 161 -15.43 -9.94 -7.03
CA VAL A 161 -16.36 -10.73 -6.21
C VAL A 161 -17.69 -9.98 -6.12
N ARG A 162 -18.77 -10.63 -6.54
CA ARG A 162 -20.14 -10.09 -6.51
C ARG A 162 -20.22 -8.67 -7.12
N LEU A 163 -19.74 -8.56 -8.36
CA LEU A 163 -19.71 -7.31 -9.13
C LEU A 163 -21.05 -6.57 -9.07
N GLY A 164 -21.01 -5.29 -8.68
CA GLY A 164 -22.17 -4.40 -8.61
C GLY A 164 -23.10 -4.62 -7.41
N GLU A 165 -22.86 -5.64 -6.58
CA GLU A 165 -23.66 -5.89 -5.38
C GLU A 165 -23.04 -5.23 -4.13
N THR A 166 -23.85 -4.48 -3.39
CA THR A 166 -23.45 -3.80 -2.15
C THR A 166 -24.34 -4.17 -0.95
N SER A 167 -25.06 -5.30 -1.04
CA SER A 167 -25.80 -5.84 0.11
C SER A 167 -24.82 -6.22 1.24
N PRO A 168 -25.25 -6.26 2.52
CA PRO A 168 -24.37 -6.65 3.62
C PRO A 168 -23.66 -7.99 3.41
N ASP A 169 -24.36 -8.98 2.86
CA ASP A 169 -23.77 -10.30 2.58
C ASP A 169 -22.75 -10.21 1.43
N ALA A 170 -23.00 -9.38 0.41
CA ALA A 170 -22.04 -9.14 -0.67
C ALA A 170 -20.76 -8.49 -0.16
N LEU A 171 -20.89 -7.49 0.72
CA LEU A 171 -19.77 -6.81 1.35
C LEU A 171 -18.98 -7.77 2.26
N CYS A 172 -19.64 -8.68 2.97
CA CYS A 172 -18.96 -9.75 3.73
C CYS A 172 -18.10 -10.64 2.82
N GLU A 173 -18.63 -11.10 1.69
CA GLU A 173 -17.88 -11.97 0.76
C GLU A 173 -16.71 -11.23 0.09
N LYS A 174 -16.93 -9.99 -0.34
CA LYS A 174 -15.88 -9.12 -0.89
C LYS A 174 -14.75 -8.90 0.12
N LEU A 175 -15.10 -8.59 1.38
CA LEU A 175 -14.13 -8.42 2.46
C LEU A 175 -13.37 -9.72 2.75
N ALA A 176 -14.07 -10.85 2.79
CA ALA A 176 -13.44 -12.15 3.03
C ALA A 176 -12.42 -12.52 1.96
N PHE A 177 -12.72 -12.22 0.68
CA PHE A 177 -11.78 -12.37 -0.43
C PHE A 177 -10.56 -11.47 -0.25
N ALA A 178 -10.77 -10.16 -0.05
CA ALA A 178 -9.68 -9.20 0.05
C ALA A 178 -8.75 -9.50 1.24
N LEU A 179 -9.30 -9.94 2.38
CA LEU A 179 -8.50 -10.41 3.52
C LEU A 179 -7.70 -11.68 3.20
N GLY A 180 -8.26 -12.60 2.40
CA GLY A 180 -7.54 -13.80 1.96
C GLY A 180 -6.39 -13.48 1.00
N ASP A 181 -6.61 -12.55 0.07
CA ASP A 181 -5.56 -12.03 -0.81
C ASP A 181 -4.44 -11.36 -0.01
N LEU A 182 -4.80 -10.50 0.95
CA LEU A 182 -3.86 -9.87 1.86
C LEU A 182 -3.05 -10.89 2.67
N GLU A 183 -3.72 -11.88 3.28
CA GLU A 183 -3.09 -12.94 4.08
C GLU A 183 -2.12 -13.80 3.26
N SER A 184 -2.43 -14.05 1.99
CA SER A 184 -1.57 -14.82 1.09
C SER A 184 -0.17 -14.21 0.93
N ARG A 185 -0.04 -12.89 1.17
CA ARG A 185 1.22 -12.14 1.08
C ARG A 185 2.10 -12.32 2.30
N PHE A 186 1.57 -12.75 3.45
CA PHE A 186 2.32 -12.78 4.71
C PHE A 186 3.38 -13.88 4.77
N ALA A 187 3.03 -15.10 4.35
CA ALA A 187 3.95 -16.23 4.41
C ALA A 187 5.24 -15.99 3.58
N PRO A 188 5.19 -15.47 2.34
CA PRO A 188 6.40 -15.08 1.59
C PRO A 188 7.29 -14.06 2.31
N LEU A 189 6.70 -13.12 3.06
CA LEU A 189 7.47 -12.14 3.84
C LEU A 189 8.05 -12.74 5.12
N GLY A 190 7.57 -13.91 5.56
CA GLY A 190 7.95 -14.54 6.82
C GLY A 190 7.28 -13.89 8.04
N VAL A 191 6.08 -13.32 7.85
CA VAL A 191 5.25 -12.72 8.91
C VAL A 191 3.89 -13.42 8.96
N GLY A 192 3.09 -13.10 9.98
CA GLY A 192 1.69 -13.52 10.06
C GLY A 192 0.80 -12.48 10.71
N TRP A 193 -0.49 -12.81 10.90
CA TRP A 193 -1.47 -11.93 11.53
C TRP A 193 -1.04 -11.36 12.89
N ALA A 194 -0.30 -12.13 13.69
CA ALA A 194 0.21 -11.68 14.98
C ALA A 194 1.23 -10.52 14.88
N ASP A 195 1.84 -10.34 13.70
CA ASP A 195 2.83 -9.29 13.46
C ASP A 195 2.19 -7.99 12.94
N VAL A 196 0.94 -8.05 12.44
CA VAL A 196 0.17 -6.90 11.97
C VAL A 196 -0.12 -5.96 13.15
N LYS A 197 0.16 -4.67 12.98
CA LYS A 197 -0.13 -3.64 13.99
C LYS A 197 -1.14 -2.60 13.53
N GLU A 198 -1.21 -2.38 12.23
CA GLU A 198 -2.24 -1.56 11.62
C GLU A 198 -2.85 -2.33 10.45
N LEU A 199 -4.17 -2.42 10.47
CA LEU A 199 -4.98 -2.86 9.35
C LEU A 199 -5.87 -1.70 8.93
N ASN A 200 -5.75 -1.29 7.66
CA ASN A 200 -6.56 -0.24 7.10
C ASN A 200 -7.61 -0.85 6.17
N LEU A 201 -8.86 -0.47 6.39
CA LEU A 201 -10.00 -0.84 5.56
C LEU A 201 -10.49 0.39 4.80
N TYR A 202 -10.55 0.26 3.48
CA TYR A 202 -10.91 1.32 2.56
C TYR A 202 -12.24 0.99 1.90
N SER A 203 -13.30 1.65 2.36
CA SER A 203 -14.63 1.54 1.75
C SER A 203 -15.49 2.74 2.13
N VAL A 204 -16.46 3.05 1.29
CA VAL A 204 -17.50 4.04 1.61
C VAL A 204 -18.73 3.40 2.27
N HIS A 205 -18.77 2.07 2.34
CA HIS A 205 -19.90 1.33 2.88
C HIS A 205 -19.76 1.15 4.39
N ASP A 206 -20.89 0.93 5.06
CA ASP A 206 -20.89 0.48 6.44
C ASP A 206 -20.44 -0.98 6.51
N LEU A 207 -19.24 -1.20 7.05
CA LEU A 207 -18.63 -2.51 7.19
C LEU A 207 -18.65 -3.02 8.64
N HIS A 208 -19.38 -2.38 9.56
CA HIS A 208 -19.37 -2.78 10.97
C HIS A 208 -19.72 -4.27 11.18
N ARG A 209 -20.78 -4.77 10.52
CA ARG A 209 -21.15 -6.20 10.58
C ARG A 209 -20.11 -7.11 9.90
N PRO A 210 -19.68 -6.87 8.65
CA PRO A 210 -18.58 -7.61 8.02
C PRO A 210 -17.30 -7.67 8.86
N LEU A 211 -16.90 -6.55 9.47
CA LEU A 211 -15.73 -6.44 10.35
C LEU A 211 -15.85 -7.37 11.56
N LEU A 212 -16.97 -7.31 12.28
CA LEU A 212 -17.17 -8.15 13.46
C LEU A 212 -17.10 -9.65 13.14
N GLN A 213 -17.58 -10.07 11.98
CA GLN A 213 -17.60 -11.48 11.57
C GLN A 213 -16.28 -11.96 10.96
N GLY A 214 -15.66 -11.15 10.10
CA GLY A 214 -14.49 -11.55 9.30
C GLY A 214 -13.14 -11.24 9.92
N LEU A 215 -13.04 -10.17 10.72
CA LEU A 215 -11.77 -9.65 11.23
C LEU A 215 -11.44 -10.03 12.66
N SER A 216 -12.46 -10.13 13.52
CA SER A 216 -12.29 -10.49 14.94
C SER A 216 -11.62 -11.86 15.15
N SER A 217 -11.68 -12.76 14.16
CA SER A 217 -11.04 -14.08 14.21
C SER A 217 -9.60 -14.09 13.70
N ARG A 218 -9.16 -13.06 12.98
CA ARG A 218 -7.84 -12.99 12.32
C ARG A 218 -6.93 -11.95 12.95
N ALA A 219 -7.41 -10.73 13.12
CA ALA A 219 -6.67 -9.65 13.75
C ALA A 219 -6.72 -9.83 15.27
N GLY A 220 -5.55 -10.01 15.90
CA GLY A 220 -5.46 -10.07 17.36
C GLY A 220 -5.80 -8.73 18.02
N ALA A 221 -6.07 -8.75 19.33
CA ALA A 221 -6.43 -7.56 20.11
C ALA A 221 -5.40 -6.41 20.03
N ASP A 222 -4.15 -6.72 19.67
CA ASP A 222 -3.06 -5.75 19.53
C ASP A 222 -2.94 -5.14 18.12
N CYS A 223 -3.90 -5.40 17.23
CA CYS A 223 -3.97 -4.83 15.89
C CYS A 223 -4.98 -3.68 15.85
N ALA A 224 -4.51 -2.48 15.49
CA ALA A 224 -5.39 -1.34 15.26
C ALA A 224 -6.10 -1.49 13.91
N VAL A 225 -7.43 -1.56 13.92
CA VAL A 225 -8.25 -1.59 12.71
C VAL A 225 -8.82 -0.20 12.46
N THR A 226 -8.46 0.42 11.34
CA THR A 226 -8.93 1.76 10.96
C THR A 226 -9.75 1.69 9.68
N CYS A 227 -10.97 2.25 9.72
CA CYS A 227 -11.84 2.36 8.56
C CYS A 227 -11.74 3.77 7.96
N HIS A 228 -11.54 3.85 6.65
CA HIS A 228 -11.41 5.11 5.93
C HIS A 228 -12.53 5.22 4.88
N ALA A 229 -13.24 6.35 4.90
CA ALA A 229 -14.32 6.66 3.95
C ALA A 229 -13.76 7.06 2.56
N VAL A 230 -13.23 6.07 1.85
CA VAL A 230 -12.57 6.21 0.56
C VAL A 230 -12.92 5.00 -0.32
N ARG A 231 -12.73 5.12 -1.63
CA ARG A 231 -12.90 4.03 -2.60
C ARG A 231 -11.55 3.50 -3.08
N PRO A 232 -11.47 2.22 -3.51
CA PRO A 232 -10.36 1.73 -4.30
C PRO A 232 -10.17 2.53 -5.61
N PRO A 233 -9.01 2.43 -6.27
CA PRO A 233 -8.66 3.31 -7.39
C PRO A 233 -9.24 2.89 -8.73
N VAL A 234 -9.79 1.68 -8.84
CA VAL A 234 -10.38 1.15 -10.09
C VAL A 234 -11.90 1.15 -9.97
N VAL A 235 -12.59 1.50 -11.05
CA VAL A 235 -14.06 1.51 -11.14
C VAL A 235 -14.64 0.14 -10.73
N ASP A 236 -15.82 0.19 -10.10
CA ASP A 236 -16.61 -0.95 -9.57
C ASP A 236 -16.03 -1.70 -8.35
N LEU A 237 -14.80 -1.40 -7.92
CA LEU A 237 -14.27 -1.90 -6.65
C LEU A 237 -14.87 -1.13 -5.47
N GLU A 238 -15.18 -1.85 -4.40
CA GLU A 238 -15.88 -1.33 -3.22
C GLU A 238 -15.07 -1.49 -1.92
N ILE A 239 -14.10 -2.41 -1.87
CA ILE A 239 -13.31 -2.74 -0.69
C ILE A 239 -11.83 -2.93 -1.06
N GLU A 240 -10.95 -2.17 -0.41
CA GLU A 240 -9.50 -2.43 -0.42
C GLU A 240 -8.98 -2.48 1.02
N LEU A 241 -7.96 -3.29 1.28
CA LEU A 241 -7.25 -3.28 2.56
C LEU A 241 -5.74 -3.19 2.38
N ASP A 242 -5.06 -2.64 3.38
CA ASP A 242 -3.63 -2.91 3.58
C ASP A 242 -3.34 -3.24 5.05
N ALA A 243 -2.24 -3.97 5.25
CA ALA A 243 -1.71 -4.28 6.57
C ALA A 243 -0.26 -3.82 6.67
N ARG A 244 0.12 -3.38 7.86
CA ARG A 244 1.48 -2.91 8.11
C ARG A 244 1.92 -3.07 9.56
N ARG A 245 3.24 -3.00 9.70
CA ARG A 245 3.99 -2.76 10.93
C ARG A 245 5.14 -1.84 10.56
N HIS A 246 5.31 -0.74 11.29
CA HIS A 246 6.43 0.16 11.13
C HIS A 246 6.97 0.62 12.48
N GLY A 247 8.28 0.86 12.57
CA GLY A 247 8.94 1.29 13.81
C GLY A 247 8.58 2.72 14.24
N SER A 248 8.26 3.60 13.28
CA SER A 248 7.89 4.99 13.56
C SER A 248 7.02 5.59 12.44
N ALA A 249 6.26 6.63 12.81
CA ALA A 249 5.58 7.51 11.88
C ALA A 249 5.88 8.97 12.22
N LEU A 250 5.98 9.83 11.21
CA LEU A 250 6.23 11.26 11.35
C LEU A 250 5.33 12.09 10.42
N LEU A 251 5.11 13.35 10.81
CA LEU A 251 4.45 14.35 10.00
C LEU A 251 5.50 15.24 9.33
N LEU A 252 5.50 15.32 8.01
CA LEU A 252 6.33 16.23 7.25
C LEU A 252 5.65 17.60 7.18
N PRO A 253 6.30 18.67 7.68
CA PRO A 253 5.73 20.00 7.64
C PRO A 253 5.62 20.49 6.21
N ARG A 254 4.69 21.43 6.01
CA ARG A 254 4.61 22.19 4.75
C ARG A 254 5.95 22.85 4.48
N THR A 255 6.34 22.89 3.21
CA THR A 255 7.46 23.73 2.78
C THR A 255 7.13 25.18 3.14
N PRO A 256 8.06 25.97 3.72
CA PRO A 256 7.87 27.40 3.83
C PRO A 256 7.62 27.97 2.43
N GLY A 257 6.51 28.70 2.26
CA GLY A 257 6.20 29.41 1.02
C GLY A 257 7.10 30.60 0.79
#